data_AF-A0AAC9MXF4-F1
#
_entry.id   AF-A0AAC9MXF4-F1
#
_cell.length_a   1.000
_cell.length_b   1.000
_cell.length_c   1.000
_cell.angle_alpha   90.00
_cell.angle_beta   90.00
_cell.angle_gamma   90.00
#
_symmetry.space_group_name_H-M   'P 1'
#
loop_
_entity.id
_entity.type
_entity.pdbx_description
1 polymer ?
#
loop_
_entity_poly.entity_id
_entity_poly.type
_entity_poly.pdbx_seq_one_letter_code
_entity_poly.pdbx_strand_id
1 'polypeptide(L)'
;MNADELTELVRVAALRVASDRGLDASALPTTVRLRRGSATDGDYTTTLALQAARPLGVEAQALADWLAEALARCPGIRSATAAGPGFVNLVVEPPTGRDLLHDIVAGGAEYGVTGVELDLAPHTDNVGVLAPSGAPVEAAELSELIGREAARYLKLRARPRSSVRLDVERWRRRTEDNPLFRVQYAHARLSALARGAVALDVTLPPRRPVEPPRSHPADAGPARCAATETKAADAEPAPATPAAGGREDTELTRRLGEFTSAVADAVPARPDRVARYLEDLADAVREPVDVGRLLPGGDQQATEDHGACLLLCVASQQVLNNGLALLRLSAPERM
;
A
#
# COMPACT_ATOMS: atom_id res chain seq x y z
N MET A 1 5.00 -8.26 -2.25
CA MET A 1 4.84 -9.27 -1.18
C MET A 1 4.14 -8.61 -0.02
N ASN A 2 2.98 -9.15 0.38
CA ASN A 2 2.18 -8.59 1.47
C ASN A 2 2.45 -9.26 2.82
N ALA A 3 1.78 -8.81 3.89
CA ALA A 3 2.01 -9.32 5.24
C ALA A 3 1.64 -10.81 5.40
N ASP A 4 0.57 -11.27 4.74
CA ASP A 4 0.13 -12.67 4.82
C ASP A 4 1.05 -13.61 4.04
N GLU A 5 1.45 -13.22 2.83
CA GLU A 5 2.44 -13.91 2.01
C GLU A 5 3.79 -13.99 2.72
N LEU A 6 4.22 -12.91 3.35
CA LEU A 6 5.46 -12.88 4.12
C LEU A 6 5.35 -13.79 5.36
N THR A 7 4.19 -13.81 6.02
CA THR A 7 3.93 -14.67 7.17
C THR A 7 4.01 -16.15 6.76
N GLU A 8 3.39 -16.50 5.64
CA GLU A 8 3.43 -17.86 5.10
C GLU A 8 4.83 -18.23 4.60
N LEU A 9 5.54 -17.30 3.96
CA LEU A 9 6.93 -17.50 3.56
C LEU A 9 7.83 -17.81 4.75
N VAL A 10 7.67 -17.05 5.85
CA VAL A 10 8.42 -17.29 7.10
C VAL A 10 8.07 -18.65 7.72
N ARG A 11 6.79 -19.06 7.66
CA ARG A 11 6.35 -20.39 8.10
C ARG A 11 6.98 -21.50 7.27
N VAL A 12 6.94 -21.40 5.95
CA VAL A 12 7.53 -22.37 5.02
C VAL A 12 9.05 -22.44 5.17
N ALA A 13 9.71 -21.29 5.34
CA ALA A 13 11.14 -21.23 5.59
C ALA A 13 11.52 -21.94 6.90
N ALA A 14 10.75 -21.73 7.97
CA ALA A 14 10.98 -22.42 9.25
C ALA A 14 10.77 -23.94 9.15
N LEU A 15 9.74 -24.40 8.44
CA LEU A 15 9.51 -25.82 8.18
C LEU A 15 10.69 -26.44 7.43
N ARG A 16 11.23 -25.73 6.44
CA ARG A 16 12.38 -26.18 5.67
C ARG A 16 13.65 -26.22 6.51
N VAL A 17 13.91 -25.20 7.32
CA VAL A 17 15.03 -25.19 8.28
C VAL A 17 14.94 -26.35 9.26
N ALA A 18 13.75 -26.64 9.81
CA ALA A 18 13.57 -27.78 10.70
C ALA A 18 13.87 -29.11 9.98
N SER A 19 13.35 -29.30 8.77
CA SER A 19 13.59 -30.49 7.95
C SER A 19 15.07 -30.67 7.61
N ASP A 20 15.74 -29.62 7.12
CA ASP A 20 17.15 -29.64 6.71
C ASP A 20 18.10 -29.93 7.89
N ARG A 21 17.66 -29.67 9.12
CA ARG A 21 18.42 -29.90 10.36
C ARG A 21 17.98 -31.13 11.14
N GLY A 22 17.02 -31.91 10.63
CA GLY A 22 16.51 -33.10 11.31
C GLY A 22 15.76 -32.81 12.61
N LEU A 23 15.16 -31.63 12.72
CA LEU A 23 14.33 -31.23 13.87
C LEU A 23 12.87 -31.64 13.63
N ASP A 24 12.12 -31.84 14.73
CA ASP A 24 10.70 -32.15 14.66
C ASP A 24 9.89 -30.94 14.21
N ALA A 25 9.62 -30.86 12.90
CA ALA A 25 8.83 -29.79 12.30
C ALA A 25 7.40 -29.67 12.85
N SER A 26 6.86 -30.72 13.51
CA SER A 26 5.55 -30.65 14.16
C SER A 26 5.55 -29.79 15.43
N ALA A 27 6.73 -29.53 16.00
CA ALA A 27 6.91 -28.65 17.16
C ALA A 27 6.94 -27.15 16.80
N LEU A 28 6.90 -26.80 15.51
CA LEU A 28 6.77 -25.41 15.05
C LEU A 28 5.35 -24.88 15.28
N PRO A 29 5.20 -23.58 15.62
CA PRO A 29 3.88 -22.98 15.75
C PRO A 29 3.16 -22.93 14.39
N THR A 30 1.88 -23.26 14.39
CA THR A 30 1.01 -23.25 13.20
C THR A 30 0.74 -21.85 12.66
N THR A 31 0.79 -20.84 13.52
CA THR A 31 0.63 -19.43 13.16
C THR A 31 1.90 -18.65 13.41
N VAL A 32 2.41 -17.99 12.39
CA VAL A 32 3.52 -17.03 12.50
C VAL A 32 2.93 -15.63 12.66
N ARG A 33 3.55 -14.78 13.48
CA ARG A 33 3.19 -13.36 13.59
C ARG A 33 4.38 -12.49 13.23
N LEU A 34 4.14 -11.55 12.32
CA LEU A 34 5.08 -10.51 11.95
C LEU A 34 4.65 -9.19 12.60
N ARG A 35 5.63 -8.43 13.07
CA ARG A 35 5.43 -7.05 13.55
C ARG A 35 6.10 -6.11 12.56
N ARG A 36 5.55 -4.91 12.34
CA ARG A 36 6.26 -3.84 11.63
C ARG A 36 7.55 -3.52 12.38
N GLY A 37 8.66 -3.49 11.63
CA GLY A 37 9.96 -3.08 12.16
C GLY A 37 10.08 -1.56 12.25
N SER A 38 11.21 -1.12 12.79
CA SER A 38 11.58 0.30 12.89
C SER A 38 12.62 0.67 11.83
N ALA A 39 13.04 1.93 11.77
CA ALA A 39 14.12 2.35 10.88
C ALA A 39 15.43 1.57 11.08
N THR A 40 15.66 0.97 12.26
CA THR A 40 16.83 0.15 12.56
C THR A 40 16.60 -1.36 12.35
N ASP A 41 15.35 -1.82 12.46
CA ASP A 41 14.99 -3.24 12.48
C ASP A 41 14.45 -3.77 11.13
N GLY A 42 14.41 -2.93 10.10
CA GLY A 42 13.86 -3.28 8.79
C GLY A 42 12.34 -3.12 8.71
N ASP A 43 11.73 -3.66 7.65
CA ASP A 43 10.30 -3.50 7.38
C ASP A 43 9.43 -4.34 8.34
N TYR A 44 9.92 -5.53 8.70
CA TYR A 44 9.23 -6.48 9.57
C TYR A 44 10.18 -7.20 10.53
N THR A 45 9.66 -7.61 11.69
CA THR A 45 10.36 -8.43 12.67
C THR A 45 9.50 -9.62 13.09
N THR A 46 10.11 -10.80 13.24
CA THR A 46 9.47 -12.00 13.79
C THR A 46 10.14 -12.49 15.07
N THR A 47 9.34 -13.07 15.96
CA THR A 47 9.78 -13.77 17.19
C THR A 47 9.67 -15.29 17.06
N LEU A 48 9.48 -15.81 15.84
CA LEU A 48 9.27 -17.22 15.59
C LEU A 48 10.39 -18.10 16.20
N ALA A 49 11.65 -17.68 16.07
CA ALA A 49 12.77 -18.44 16.63
C ALA A 49 12.70 -18.53 18.17
N LEU A 50 12.37 -17.45 18.87
CA LEU A 50 12.13 -17.47 20.33
C LEU A 50 11.03 -18.47 20.73
N GLN A 51 9.95 -18.51 19.96
CA GLN A 51 8.79 -19.36 20.25
C GLN A 51 9.09 -20.83 19.97
N ALA A 52 9.85 -21.11 18.91
CA ALA A 52 10.12 -22.46 18.42
C ALA A 52 11.38 -23.11 19.00
N ALA A 53 12.33 -22.33 19.53
CA ALA A 53 13.60 -22.83 20.04
C ALA A 53 13.47 -23.91 21.12
N ARG A 54 12.67 -23.61 22.16
CA ARG A 54 12.46 -24.56 23.28
C ARG A 54 11.73 -25.83 22.84
N PRO A 55 10.61 -25.78 22.07
CA PRO A 55 9.99 -26.98 21.52
C PRO A 55 10.92 -27.82 20.64
N LEU A 56 11.81 -27.19 19.87
CA LEU A 56 12.74 -27.88 18.96
C LEU A 56 14.04 -28.34 19.65
N GLY A 57 14.27 -27.98 20.92
CA GLY A 57 15.48 -28.33 21.66
C GLY A 57 16.74 -27.64 21.15
N VAL A 58 16.63 -26.44 20.57
CA VAL A 58 17.74 -25.67 20.00
C VAL A 58 17.88 -24.30 20.67
N GLU A 59 19.07 -23.70 20.56
CA GLU A 59 19.29 -22.31 20.98
C GLU A 59 18.53 -21.33 20.09
N ALA A 60 17.86 -20.35 20.70
CA ALA A 60 16.99 -19.41 19.99
C ALA A 60 17.75 -18.57 18.96
N GLN A 61 18.98 -18.17 19.29
CA GLN A 61 19.80 -17.42 18.35
C GLN A 61 20.25 -18.27 17.16
N ALA A 62 20.62 -19.53 17.40
CA ALA A 62 21.00 -20.43 16.31
C ALA A 62 19.84 -20.67 15.33
N LEU A 63 18.61 -20.85 15.85
CA LEU A 63 17.42 -20.96 15.02
C LEU A 63 17.11 -19.67 14.25
N ALA A 64 17.31 -18.50 14.87
CA ALA A 64 17.15 -17.22 14.20
C ALA A 64 18.16 -17.03 13.07
N ASP A 65 19.42 -17.42 13.27
CA ASP A 65 20.47 -17.35 12.24
C ASP A 65 20.11 -18.22 11.02
N TRP A 66 19.68 -19.47 11.25
CA TRP A 66 19.30 -20.38 10.17
C TRP A 66 18.06 -19.90 9.42
N LEU A 67 17.09 -19.35 10.14
CA LEU A 67 15.89 -18.78 9.55
C LEU A 67 16.22 -17.54 8.71
N ALA A 68 17.09 -16.65 9.20
CA ALA A 68 17.56 -15.50 8.45
C ALA A 68 18.29 -15.93 7.16
N GLU A 69 19.17 -16.93 7.22
CA GLU A 69 19.90 -17.46 6.05
C GLU A 69 18.95 -18.11 5.02
N ALA A 70 17.92 -18.81 5.47
CA ALA A 70 16.89 -19.37 4.58
C ALA A 70 16.06 -18.26 3.92
N LEU A 71 15.63 -17.25 4.69
CA LEU A 71 14.81 -16.15 4.21
C LEU A 71 15.55 -15.21 3.26
N ALA A 72 16.83 -14.93 3.50
CA ALA A 72 17.65 -14.11 2.61
C ALA A 72 17.80 -14.68 1.19
N ARG A 73 17.49 -15.98 0.99
CA ARG A 73 17.50 -16.65 -0.31
C ARG A 73 16.12 -16.70 -0.98
N CYS A 74 15.09 -16.22 -0.31
CA CYS A 74 13.73 -16.26 -0.83
C CYS A 74 13.45 -15.06 -1.76
N PRO A 75 12.81 -15.28 -2.92
CA PRO A 75 12.34 -14.20 -3.77
C PRO A 75 11.46 -13.22 -2.99
N GLY A 76 11.71 -11.92 -3.15
CA GLY A 76 10.97 -10.86 -2.48
C GLY A 76 11.45 -10.50 -1.06
N ILE A 77 12.51 -11.14 -0.56
CA ILE A 77 13.28 -10.69 0.60
C ILE A 77 14.56 -10.02 0.12
N ARG A 78 14.74 -8.73 0.41
CA ARG A 78 15.98 -8.01 0.11
C ARG A 78 17.09 -8.38 1.09
N SER A 79 16.75 -8.47 2.37
CA SER A 79 17.66 -8.97 3.40
C SER A 79 16.90 -9.54 4.60
N ALA A 80 17.53 -10.47 5.30
CA ALA A 80 17.05 -11.00 6.57
C ALA A 80 18.24 -11.10 7.53
N THR A 81 18.09 -10.57 8.75
CA THR A 81 19.15 -10.55 9.76
C THR A 81 18.62 -11.04 11.10
N ALA A 82 19.37 -11.93 11.75
CA ALA A 82 19.07 -12.31 13.12
C ALA A 82 19.54 -11.22 14.08
N ALA A 83 18.75 -10.95 15.11
CA ALA A 83 19.00 -9.89 16.08
C ALA A 83 18.75 -10.36 17.52
N GLY A 84 19.66 -9.98 18.42
CA GLY A 84 19.47 -10.11 19.87
C GLY A 84 19.16 -11.55 20.33
N PRO A 85 18.15 -11.78 21.19
CA PRO A 85 17.87 -13.11 21.77
C PRO A 85 17.15 -14.09 20.84
N GLY A 86 17.12 -13.87 19.52
CA GLY A 86 16.40 -14.71 18.56
C GLY A 86 15.25 -14.01 17.83
N PHE A 87 15.38 -12.70 17.57
CA PHE A 87 14.52 -12.01 16.60
C PHE A 87 15.08 -12.20 15.19
N VAL A 88 14.21 -12.15 14.18
CA VAL A 88 14.63 -12.03 12.77
C VAL A 88 14.00 -10.79 12.18
N ASN A 89 14.86 -9.88 11.72
CA ASN A 89 14.55 -8.62 11.08
C ASN A 89 14.59 -8.82 9.57
N LEU A 90 13.59 -8.31 8.86
CA LEU A 90 13.35 -8.54 7.44
C LEU A 90 13.23 -7.20 6.72
N VAL A 91 13.99 -7.06 5.64
CA VAL A 91 13.78 -6.03 4.63
C VAL A 91 13.23 -6.73 3.40
N VAL A 92 12.04 -6.36 2.98
CA VAL A 92 11.40 -6.96 1.80
C VAL A 92 11.84 -6.21 0.56
N GLU A 93 11.84 -6.89 -0.58
CA GLU A 93 11.88 -6.18 -1.84
C GLU A 93 10.63 -5.30 -1.95
N PRO A 94 10.75 -4.10 -2.54
CA PRO A 94 9.60 -3.22 -2.64
C PRO A 94 8.55 -3.94 -3.49
N PRO A 95 7.27 -3.90 -3.10
CA PRO A 95 6.23 -4.54 -3.90
C PRO A 95 6.33 -4.05 -5.34
N THR A 96 6.10 -4.95 -6.30
CA THR A 96 5.88 -4.49 -7.68
C THR A 96 4.69 -3.53 -7.66
N GLY A 97 4.62 -2.63 -8.64
CA GLY A 97 3.52 -1.66 -8.69
C GLY A 97 2.15 -2.34 -8.58
N ARG A 98 1.98 -3.51 -9.21
CA ARG A 98 0.74 -4.30 -9.14
C ARG A 98 0.47 -4.92 -7.77
N ASP A 99 1.51 -5.42 -7.08
CA ASP A 99 1.35 -6.00 -5.74
C ASP A 99 0.86 -4.98 -4.73
N LEU A 100 1.40 -3.75 -4.79
CA LEU A 100 0.98 -2.65 -3.94
C LEU A 100 -0.52 -2.34 -4.12
N LEU A 101 -1.00 -2.31 -5.36
CA LEU A 101 -2.43 -2.08 -5.63
C LEU A 101 -3.30 -3.18 -5.04
N HIS A 102 -2.89 -4.45 -5.14
CA HIS A 102 -3.58 -5.55 -4.48
C HIS A 102 -3.58 -5.41 -2.96
N ASP A 103 -2.48 -4.96 -2.37
CA ASP A 103 -2.36 -4.76 -0.92
C ASP A 103 -3.28 -3.65 -0.42
N ILE A 104 -3.42 -2.57 -1.21
CA ILE A 104 -4.37 -1.49 -0.93
C ILE A 104 -5.81 -2.02 -0.93
N VAL A 105 -6.19 -2.74 -1.98
CA VAL A 105 -7.55 -3.29 -2.13
C VAL A 105 -7.85 -4.30 -1.03
N ALA A 106 -6.91 -5.19 -0.74
CA ALA A 106 -7.06 -6.21 0.30
C ALA A 106 -7.11 -5.59 1.71
N GLY A 107 -6.31 -4.56 1.96
CA GLY A 107 -6.32 -3.82 3.23
C GLY A 107 -7.62 -3.04 3.48
N GLY A 108 -8.37 -2.72 2.42
CA GLY A 108 -9.69 -2.10 2.54
C GLY A 108 -9.67 -0.87 3.44
N ALA A 109 -10.61 -0.80 4.39
CA ALA A 109 -10.72 0.30 5.36
C ALA A 109 -9.55 0.38 6.35
N GLU A 110 -8.76 -0.68 6.52
CA GLU A 110 -7.61 -0.74 7.42
C GLU A 110 -6.31 -0.29 6.75
N TYR A 111 -6.28 -0.19 5.42
CA TYR A 111 -5.09 0.28 4.71
C TYR A 111 -4.75 1.73 5.10
N GLY A 112 -3.53 1.95 5.60
CA GLY A 112 -3.08 3.26 6.07
C GLY A 112 -3.57 3.64 7.47
N VAL A 113 -4.34 2.80 8.16
CA VAL A 113 -4.66 2.99 9.58
C VAL A 113 -3.41 2.71 10.39
N THR A 114 -2.97 3.70 11.16
CA THR A 114 -1.92 3.55 12.15
C THR A 114 -2.57 3.19 13.49
N GLY A 115 -1.86 2.45 14.35
CA GLY A 115 -2.35 2.14 15.71
C GLY A 115 -2.45 3.35 16.65
N VAL A 116 -2.33 4.57 16.12
CA VAL A 116 -2.35 5.84 16.84
C VAL A 116 -3.35 6.76 16.16
N GLU A 117 -4.31 7.27 16.91
CA GLU A 117 -5.36 8.15 16.37
C GLU A 117 -4.79 9.50 15.91
N LEU A 118 -5.30 9.99 14.77
CA LEU A 118 -5.07 11.35 14.31
C LEU A 118 -6.01 12.31 15.04
N ASP A 119 -5.48 13.05 16.00
CA ASP A 119 -6.20 14.07 16.74
C ASP A 119 -6.32 15.37 15.92
N LEU A 120 -7.56 15.68 15.55
CA LEU A 120 -7.88 16.82 14.70
C LEU A 120 -8.05 18.12 15.49
N ALA A 121 -8.50 18.04 16.75
CA ALA A 121 -8.95 19.21 17.51
C ALA A 121 -7.82 20.22 17.79
N PRO A 122 -6.62 19.80 18.27
CA PRO A 122 -5.50 20.71 18.49
C PRO A 122 -5.09 21.45 17.21
N HIS A 123 -5.30 20.86 16.04
CA HIS A 123 -5.02 21.53 14.78
C HIS A 123 -6.11 22.55 14.43
N THR A 124 -7.38 22.12 14.39
CA THR A 124 -8.50 22.96 13.93
C THR A 124 -8.79 24.14 14.84
N ASP A 125 -8.56 23.98 16.15
CA ASP A 125 -8.81 25.02 17.15
C ASP A 125 -7.77 26.15 17.07
N ASN A 126 -6.58 25.83 16.57
CA ASN A 126 -5.48 26.77 16.37
C ASN A 126 -5.50 27.46 14.99
N VAL A 127 -6.53 27.22 14.17
CA VAL A 127 -6.68 27.86 12.86
C VAL A 127 -7.79 28.89 12.92
N GLY A 128 -7.41 30.17 12.77
CA GLY A 128 -8.32 31.29 12.64
C GLY A 128 -8.87 31.40 11.22
N VAL A 129 -10.10 31.89 11.09
CA VAL A 129 -10.70 32.21 9.79
C VAL A 129 -11.11 33.67 9.80
N LEU A 130 -10.70 34.41 8.77
CA LEU A 130 -10.99 35.83 8.63
C LEU A 130 -11.88 36.05 7.41
N ALA A 131 -12.92 36.87 7.56
CA ALA A 131 -13.74 37.33 6.45
C ALA A 131 -12.90 38.17 5.45
N PRO A 132 -13.40 38.43 4.23
CA PRO A 132 -12.76 39.35 3.30
C PRO A 132 -12.48 40.73 3.92
N SER A 133 -13.35 41.20 4.82
CA SER A 133 -13.20 42.44 5.58
C SER A 133 -12.09 42.42 6.65
N GLY A 134 -11.54 41.24 6.97
CA GLY A 134 -10.55 41.04 8.03
C GLY A 134 -11.14 40.72 9.40
N ALA A 135 -12.48 40.72 9.55
CA ALA A 135 -13.13 40.32 10.79
C ALA A 135 -12.98 38.80 11.05
N PRO A 136 -12.80 38.36 12.31
CA PRO A 136 -12.81 36.94 12.64
C PRO A 136 -14.18 36.31 12.36
N VAL A 137 -14.18 35.08 11.86
CA VAL A 137 -15.38 34.27 11.57
C VAL A 137 -15.43 33.11 12.55
N GLU A 138 -16.52 33.02 13.32
CA GLU A 138 -16.72 31.96 14.30
C GLU A 138 -17.04 30.62 13.65
N ALA A 139 -16.80 29.51 14.36
CA ALA A 139 -16.96 28.16 13.80
C ALA A 139 -18.40 27.85 13.37
N ALA A 140 -19.40 28.34 14.12
CA ALA A 140 -20.82 28.18 13.79
C ALA A 140 -21.18 28.94 12.51
N GLU A 141 -20.81 30.22 12.45
CA GLU A 141 -21.01 31.07 11.27
C GLU A 141 -20.32 30.49 10.03
N LEU A 142 -19.07 30.05 10.16
CA LEU A 142 -18.33 29.43 9.06
C LEU A 142 -19.08 28.20 8.50
N SER A 143 -19.64 27.38 9.37
CA SER A 143 -20.39 26.17 8.97
C SER A 143 -21.69 26.51 8.25
N GLU A 144 -22.37 27.59 8.63
CA GLU A 144 -23.55 28.11 7.93
C GLU A 144 -23.20 28.72 6.57
N LEU A 145 -22.06 29.42 6.51
CA LEU A 145 -21.59 30.07 5.30
C LEU A 145 -21.21 29.05 4.22
N ILE A 146 -20.37 28.05 4.51
CA ILE A 146 -19.81 27.16 3.48
C ILE A 146 -20.18 25.69 3.63
N GLY A 147 -20.92 25.33 4.68
CA GLY A 147 -21.25 23.95 5.02
C GLY A 147 -20.23 23.33 5.97
N ARG A 148 -20.70 22.37 6.78
CA ARG A 148 -19.92 21.75 7.87
C ARG A 148 -18.63 21.07 7.38
N GLU A 149 -18.69 20.32 6.29
CA GLU A 149 -17.53 19.60 5.75
C GLU A 149 -16.51 20.54 5.13
N ALA A 150 -16.96 21.55 4.38
CA ALA A 150 -16.09 22.56 3.79
C ALA A 150 -15.40 23.39 4.88
N ALA A 151 -16.13 23.79 5.93
CA ALA A 151 -15.58 24.48 7.09
C ALA A 151 -14.49 23.65 7.78
N ARG A 152 -14.77 22.35 7.99
CA ARG A 152 -13.79 21.41 8.56
C ARG A 152 -12.56 21.28 7.66
N TYR A 153 -12.74 21.01 6.37
CA TYR A 153 -11.63 20.80 5.44
C TYR A 153 -10.76 22.07 5.28
N LEU A 154 -11.37 23.25 5.25
CA LEU A 154 -10.67 24.54 5.23
C LEU A 154 -9.71 24.66 6.40
N LYS A 155 -10.15 24.31 7.62
CA LYS A 155 -9.30 24.35 8.81
C LYS A 155 -8.23 23.26 8.81
N LEU A 156 -8.59 22.03 8.43
CA LEU A 156 -7.67 20.88 8.43
C LEU A 156 -6.51 21.02 7.45
N ARG A 157 -6.72 21.70 6.31
CA ARG A 157 -5.67 21.92 5.30
C ARG A 157 -4.80 23.15 5.57
N ALA A 158 -5.22 24.00 6.50
CA ALA A 158 -4.49 25.23 6.82
C ALA A 158 -3.17 24.89 7.51
N ARG A 159 -2.26 25.87 7.54
CA ARG A 159 -1.06 25.71 8.36
C ARG A 159 -1.46 25.81 9.85
N PRO A 160 -0.86 25.02 10.75
CA PRO A 160 -1.12 25.17 12.18
C PRO A 160 -0.83 26.59 12.66
N ARG A 161 -1.64 27.10 13.60
CA ARG A 161 -1.46 28.44 14.19
C ARG A 161 -1.45 29.57 13.16
N SER A 162 -2.24 29.44 12.09
CA SER A 162 -2.37 30.44 11.04
C SER A 162 -3.80 30.95 10.92
N SER A 163 -3.97 32.07 10.20
CA SER A 163 -5.27 32.61 9.84
C SER A 163 -5.50 32.49 8.34
N VAL A 164 -6.65 31.96 7.93
CA VAL A 164 -7.03 31.80 6.53
C VAL A 164 -8.09 32.84 6.17
N ARG A 165 -7.89 33.55 5.05
CA ARG A 165 -8.90 34.46 4.52
C ARG A 165 -9.98 33.67 3.77
N LEU A 166 -11.23 33.82 4.18
CA LEU A 166 -12.37 33.09 3.65
C LEU A 166 -12.82 33.65 2.30
N ASP A 167 -12.89 32.77 1.30
CA ASP A 167 -13.54 33.00 0.02
C ASP A 167 -14.81 32.15 -0.04
N VAL A 168 -15.94 32.72 0.38
CA VAL A 168 -17.22 31.99 0.50
C VAL A 168 -17.66 31.42 -0.84
N GLU A 169 -17.48 32.17 -1.93
CA GLU A 169 -17.89 31.71 -3.25
C GLU A 169 -17.11 30.48 -3.68
N ARG A 170 -15.79 30.50 -3.54
CA ARG A 170 -14.94 29.35 -3.87
C ARG A 170 -15.36 28.09 -3.12
N TRP A 171 -15.62 28.19 -1.83
CA TRP A 171 -15.95 27.03 -0.99
C TRP A 171 -17.39 26.51 -1.15
N ARG A 172 -18.30 27.33 -1.71
CA ARG A 172 -19.66 26.91 -2.07
C ARG A 172 -19.76 26.27 -3.46
N ARG A 173 -18.85 26.60 -4.38
CA ARG A 173 -18.91 26.10 -5.75
C ARG A 173 -18.61 24.60 -5.82
N ARG A 174 -19.34 23.91 -6.70
CA ARG A 174 -19.13 22.50 -7.09
C ARG A 174 -18.21 22.44 -8.31
N THR A 175 -17.01 23.01 -8.17
CA THR A 175 -15.99 23.09 -9.22
C THR A 175 -14.63 22.67 -8.67
N GLU A 176 -13.68 22.30 -9.55
CA GLU A 176 -12.36 21.81 -9.13
C GLU A 176 -11.53 22.84 -8.35
N ASP A 177 -11.84 24.14 -8.46
CA ASP A 177 -11.21 25.20 -7.67
C ASP A 177 -11.47 25.03 -6.16
N ASN A 178 -12.57 24.36 -5.79
CA ASN A 178 -12.89 24.00 -4.42
C ASN A 178 -12.16 22.69 -4.04
N PRO A 179 -11.17 22.74 -3.14
CA PRO A 179 -10.31 21.58 -2.91
C PRO A 179 -11.03 20.42 -2.23
N LEU A 180 -12.05 20.67 -1.40
CA LEU A 180 -12.87 19.59 -0.85
C LEU A 180 -13.68 18.92 -1.96
N PHE A 181 -14.37 19.73 -2.78
CA PHE A 181 -15.16 19.22 -3.90
C PHE A 181 -14.29 18.40 -4.85
N ARG A 182 -13.09 18.88 -5.17
CA ARG A 182 -12.15 18.18 -6.06
C ARG A 182 -11.80 16.78 -5.55
N VAL A 183 -11.47 16.64 -4.27
CA VAL A 183 -11.15 15.34 -3.65
C VAL A 183 -12.37 14.42 -3.60
N GLN A 184 -13.54 14.94 -3.19
CA GLN A 184 -14.79 14.17 -3.15
C GLN A 184 -15.25 13.75 -4.56
N TYR A 185 -15.09 14.63 -5.55
CA TYR A 185 -15.43 14.36 -6.94
C TYR A 185 -14.51 13.32 -7.56
N ALA A 186 -13.20 13.36 -7.26
CA ALA A 186 -12.28 12.30 -7.68
C ALA A 186 -12.75 10.92 -7.16
N HIS A 187 -13.09 10.82 -5.88
CA HIS A 187 -13.65 9.59 -5.32
C HIS A 187 -14.97 9.16 -6.00
N ALA A 188 -15.92 10.08 -6.19
CA ALA A 188 -17.19 9.80 -6.84
C ALA A 188 -17.02 9.35 -8.31
N ARG A 189 -16.11 9.98 -9.05
CA ARG A 189 -15.76 9.62 -10.43
C ARG A 189 -15.17 8.21 -10.50
N LEU A 190 -14.20 7.88 -9.64
CA LEU A 190 -13.62 6.53 -9.59
C LEU A 190 -14.68 5.49 -9.23
N SER A 191 -15.55 5.81 -8.27
CA SER A 191 -16.69 4.95 -7.90
C SER A 191 -17.63 4.70 -9.10
N ALA A 192 -17.87 5.73 -9.92
CA ALA A 192 -18.68 5.60 -11.13
C ALA A 192 -18.00 4.73 -12.21
N LEU A 193 -16.71 4.92 -12.42
CA LEU A 193 -15.92 4.14 -13.37
C LEU A 193 -15.85 2.67 -12.96
N ALA A 194 -15.54 2.37 -11.69
CA ALA A 194 -15.50 1.02 -11.16
C ALA A 194 -16.86 0.30 -11.34
N ARG A 195 -17.98 0.99 -11.05
CA ARG A 195 -19.32 0.43 -11.31
C ARG A 195 -19.57 0.18 -12.79
N GLY A 196 -19.13 1.08 -13.68
CA GLY A 196 -19.23 0.90 -15.13
C GLY A 196 -18.44 -0.32 -15.60
N ALA A 197 -17.25 -0.54 -15.06
CA ALA A 197 -16.42 -1.70 -15.39
C ALA A 197 -17.10 -3.01 -14.98
N VAL A 198 -17.63 -3.07 -13.77
CA VAL A 198 -18.38 -4.24 -13.29
C VAL A 198 -19.61 -4.51 -14.16
N ALA A 199 -20.31 -3.46 -14.60
CA ALA A 199 -21.47 -3.61 -15.49
C ALA A 199 -21.10 -4.12 -16.90
N LEU A 200 -19.84 -4.02 -17.30
CA LEU A 200 -19.29 -4.53 -18.57
C LEU A 200 -18.45 -5.80 -18.37
N ASP A 201 -18.64 -6.50 -17.23
CA ASP A 201 -17.92 -7.74 -16.88
C ASP A 201 -16.39 -7.60 -16.85
N VAL A 202 -15.86 -6.40 -16.65
CA VAL A 202 -14.43 -6.18 -16.40
C VAL A 202 -14.12 -6.66 -14.98
N THR A 203 -13.18 -7.59 -14.86
CA THR A 203 -12.79 -8.19 -13.57
C THR A 203 -11.41 -7.71 -13.14
N LEU A 204 -11.19 -7.73 -11.82
CA LEU A 204 -9.87 -7.48 -11.27
C LEU A 204 -8.92 -8.61 -11.68
N PRO A 205 -7.71 -8.29 -12.15
CA PRO A 205 -6.73 -9.31 -12.50
C PRO A 205 -6.35 -10.11 -11.25
N PRO A 206 -6.12 -11.43 -11.35
CA PRO A 206 -5.64 -12.19 -10.22
C PRO A 206 -4.25 -11.71 -9.83
N ARG A 207 -3.95 -11.77 -8.53
CA ARG A 207 -2.58 -11.58 -8.06
C ARG A 207 -1.71 -12.68 -8.66
N ARG A 208 -0.57 -12.34 -9.26
CA ARG A 208 0.38 -13.35 -9.71
C ARG A 208 0.98 -14.06 -8.49
N PRO A 209 0.95 -15.40 -8.42
CA PRO A 209 1.61 -16.12 -7.35
C PRO A 209 3.10 -15.76 -7.32
N VAL A 210 3.66 -15.58 -6.13
CA VAL A 210 5.11 -15.56 -5.96
C VAL A 210 5.61 -16.95 -6.38
N GLU A 211 6.40 -17.01 -7.46
CA GLU A 211 6.98 -18.27 -7.92
C GLU A 211 7.81 -18.85 -6.76
N PRO A 212 7.55 -20.10 -6.32
CA PRO A 212 8.34 -20.70 -5.28
C PRO A 212 9.81 -20.76 -5.72
N PRO A 213 10.78 -20.62 -4.80
CA PRO A 213 12.18 -20.75 -5.16
C PRO A 213 12.40 -22.11 -5.83
N ARG A 214 12.94 -22.09 -7.05
CA ARG A 214 13.27 -23.32 -7.80
C ARG A 214 14.05 -24.25 -6.88
N SER A 215 13.59 -25.49 -6.73
CA SER A 215 14.32 -26.53 -6.00
C SER A 215 15.73 -26.68 -6.60
N HIS A 216 16.75 -26.74 -5.74
CA HIS A 216 18.12 -27.01 -6.19
C HIS A 216 18.21 -28.34 -6.95
N PRO A 217 19.10 -28.45 -7.96
CA PRO A 217 19.48 -29.71 -8.54
C PRO A 217 20.43 -30.44 -7.57
N ALA A 218 19.92 -30.91 -6.43
CA ALA A 218 20.65 -31.82 -5.53
C ALA A 218 20.22 -33.29 -5.71
N ASP A 219 19.17 -33.57 -6.49
CA ASP A 219 18.72 -34.93 -6.83
C ASP A 219 19.36 -35.50 -8.12
N ALA A 220 20.34 -34.82 -8.71
CA ALA A 220 21.16 -35.41 -9.76
C ALA A 220 22.31 -36.21 -9.12
N GLY A 221 22.13 -37.53 -9.00
CA GLY A 221 23.21 -38.47 -8.67
C GLY A 221 24.44 -38.29 -9.57
N PRO A 222 25.61 -38.87 -9.21
CA PRO A 222 26.89 -38.52 -9.81
C PRO A 222 26.94 -38.93 -11.29
N ALA A 223 26.64 -37.97 -12.18
CA ALA A 223 26.85 -38.13 -13.61
C ALA A 223 28.34 -37.92 -13.91
N ARG A 224 28.96 -38.97 -14.43
CA ARG A 224 30.37 -39.03 -14.83
C ARG A 224 30.65 -37.94 -15.88
N CYS A 225 31.67 -37.13 -15.63
CA CYS A 225 32.19 -36.16 -16.58
C CYS A 225 32.76 -36.89 -17.81
N ALA A 226 32.07 -36.82 -18.93
CA ALA A 226 32.67 -36.92 -20.26
C ALA A 226 32.64 -35.52 -20.88
N ALA A 227 33.80 -34.87 -20.88
CA ALA A 227 34.00 -33.59 -21.53
C ALA A 227 33.78 -33.75 -23.04
N THR A 228 32.75 -33.11 -23.57
CA THR A 228 32.70 -32.71 -24.97
C THR A 228 32.39 -31.23 -25.00
N GLU A 229 33.39 -30.45 -25.41
CA GLU A 229 33.27 -29.04 -25.69
C GLU A 229 32.26 -28.86 -26.82
N THR A 230 31.12 -28.22 -26.54
CA THR A 230 30.26 -27.65 -27.58
C THR A 230 30.04 -26.18 -27.28
N LYS A 231 30.71 -25.39 -28.13
CA LYS A 231 30.57 -23.98 -28.44
C LYS A 231 29.22 -23.36 -28.06
N ALA A 232 29.27 -22.34 -27.20
CA ALA A 232 28.17 -21.44 -26.89
C ALA A 232 27.64 -20.80 -28.19
N ALA A 233 26.40 -21.12 -28.54
CA ALA A 233 25.59 -20.32 -29.44
C ALA A 233 24.77 -19.37 -28.58
N ASP A 234 24.82 -18.09 -28.93
CA ASP A 234 24.10 -16.99 -28.30
C ASP A 234 22.60 -17.32 -28.15
N ALA A 235 22.19 -17.62 -26.92
CA ALA A 235 20.80 -17.57 -26.51
C ALA A 235 20.55 -16.18 -25.94
N GLU A 236 20.05 -15.28 -26.80
CA GLU A 236 19.48 -14.01 -26.39
C GLU A 236 18.52 -14.23 -25.21
N PRO A 237 18.61 -13.45 -24.13
CA PRO A 237 17.63 -13.50 -23.07
C PRO A 237 16.29 -13.10 -23.66
N ALA A 238 15.30 -13.98 -23.54
CA ALA A 238 13.92 -13.70 -23.94
C ALA A 238 13.51 -12.31 -23.42
N PRO A 239 12.95 -11.43 -24.26
CA PRO A 239 12.60 -10.08 -23.83
C PRO A 239 11.58 -10.19 -22.70
N ALA A 240 11.93 -9.64 -21.54
CA ALA A 240 10.97 -9.38 -20.48
C ALA A 240 9.83 -8.58 -21.12
N THR A 241 8.65 -9.19 -21.18
CA THR A 241 7.44 -8.51 -21.68
C THR A 241 7.31 -7.21 -20.89
N PRO A 242 7.32 -6.03 -21.53
CA PRO A 242 7.17 -4.78 -20.81
C PRO A 242 5.83 -4.84 -20.08
N ALA A 243 5.87 -4.69 -18.75
CA ALA A 243 4.65 -4.56 -17.96
C ALA A 243 3.83 -3.40 -18.56
N ALA A 244 2.57 -3.68 -18.88
CA ALA A 244 1.63 -2.76 -19.53
C ALA A 244 1.23 -1.58 -18.62
N GLY A 245 2.19 -0.75 -18.23
CA GLY A 245 1.99 0.44 -17.41
C GLY A 245 2.74 1.62 -18.00
N GLY A 246 2.02 2.70 -18.31
CA GLY A 246 2.63 3.96 -18.73
C GLY A 246 3.47 4.59 -17.60
N ARG A 247 4.27 5.62 -17.92
CA ARG A 247 4.99 6.42 -16.90
C ARG A 247 4.04 6.98 -15.83
N GLU A 248 2.85 7.38 -16.26
CA GLU A 248 1.77 7.91 -15.42
C GLU A 248 1.22 6.87 -14.44
N ASP A 249 1.05 5.61 -14.86
CA ASP A 249 0.62 4.51 -13.99
C ASP A 249 1.65 4.23 -12.90
N THR A 250 2.94 4.35 -13.24
CA THR A 250 4.04 4.18 -12.29
C THR A 250 4.05 5.30 -11.24
N GLU A 251 3.84 6.55 -11.66
CA GLU A 251 3.78 7.70 -10.76
C GLU A 251 2.56 7.64 -9.83
N LEU A 252 1.37 7.31 -10.35
CA LEU A 252 0.18 7.14 -9.52
C LEU A 252 0.38 6.01 -8.51
N THR A 253 0.91 4.87 -8.94
CA THR A 253 1.20 3.73 -8.06
C THR A 253 2.18 4.12 -6.95
N ARG A 254 3.22 4.88 -7.28
CA ARG A 254 4.17 5.43 -6.30
C ARG A 254 3.45 6.31 -5.26
N ARG A 255 2.60 7.24 -5.70
CA ARG A 255 1.81 8.10 -4.79
C ARG A 255 0.87 7.32 -3.89
N LEU A 256 0.22 6.28 -4.41
CA LEU A 256 -0.64 5.41 -3.60
C LEU A 256 0.15 4.74 -2.47
N GLY A 257 1.39 4.31 -2.74
CA GLY A 257 2.29 3.74 -1.73
C GLY A 257 2.77 4.73 -0.68
N GLU A 258 2.74 6.02 -0.95
CA GLU A 258 3.12 7.07 0.00
C GLU A 258 2.05 7.36 1.06
N PHE A 259 0.83 6.82 0.89
CA PHE A 259 -0.28 7.08 1.82
C PHE A 259 0.07 6.74 3.27
N THR A 260 0.66 5.57 3.51
CA THR A 260 1.01 5.12 4.88
C THR A 260 2.01 6.06 5.54
N SER A 261 2.98 6.56 4.78
CA SER A 261 3.96 7.53 5.25
C SER A 261 3.34 8.89 5.51
N ALA A 262 2.42 9.33 4.64
CA ALA A 262 1.67 10.57 4.83
C ALA A 262 0.81 10.55 6.10
N VAL A 263 0.18 9.41 6.42
CA VAL A 263 -0.57 9.24 7.68
C VAL A 263 0.37 9.20 8.88
N ALA A 264 1.49 8.48 8.81
CA ALA A 264 2.48 8.44 9.88
C ALA A 264 3.03 9.84 10.21
N ASP A 265 3.29 10.66 9.18
CA ASP A 265 3.72 12.05 9.32
C ASP A 265 2.65 12.99 9.88
N ALA A 266 1.38 12.62 9.72
CA ALA A 266 0.23 13.41 10.20
C ALA A 266 -0.01 13.19 11.69
N VAL A 267 0.21 11.98 12.19
CA VAL A 267 -0.05 11.64 13.58
C VAL A 267 0.97 12.29 14.52
N PRO A 268 0.56 12.78 15.71
CA PRO A 268 -0.82 12.78 16.21
C PRO A 268 -1.66 13.99 15.76
N ALA A 269 -1.08 15.12 15.34
CA ALA A 269 -1.82 16.40 15.26
C ALA A 269 -1.50 17.29 14.04
N ARG A 270 -1.13 16.70 12.90
CA ARG A 270 -0.84 17.39 11.63
C ARG A 270 -1.72 16.90 10.47
N PRO A 271 -3.06 17.04 10.57
CA PRO A 271 -3.98 16.61 9.51
C PRO A 271 -3.77 17.32 8.16
N ASP A 272 -3.08 18.47 8.13
CA ASP A 272 -2.72 19.18 6.89
C ASP A 272 -1.86 18.33 5.94
N ARG A 273 -1.13 17.35 6.48
CA ARG A 273 -0.35 16.39 5.70
C ARG A 273 -1.25 15.44 4.90
N VAL A 274 -2.29 14.90 5.53
CA VAL A 274 -3.28 14.04 4.86
C VAL A 274 -4.10 14.85 3.87
N ALA A 275 -4.53 16.07 4.22
CA ALA A 275 -5.28 16.92 3.29
C ALA A 275 -4.49 17.25 2.02
N ARG A 276 -3.20 17.63 2.16
CA ARG A 276 -2.33 17.89 1.01
C ARG A 276 -2.12 16.64 0.14
N TYR A 277 -1.86 15.50 0.78
CA TYR A 277 -1.73 14.22 0.09
C TYR A 277 -2.96 13.89 -0.75
N LEU A 278 -4.17 14.07 -0.19
CA LEU A 278 -5.42 13.78 -0.89
C LEU A 278 -5.65 14.70 -2.09
N GLU A 279 -5.28 15.98 -1.98
CA GLU A 279 -5.33 16.91 -3.10
C GLU A 279 -4.38 16.50 -4.23
N ASP A 280 -3.13 16.17 -3.88
CA ASP A 280 -2.11 15.73 -4.84
C ASP A 280 -2.50 14.40 -5.50
N LEU A 281 -3.17 13.49 -4.76
CA LEU A 281 -3.69 12.24 -5.28
C LEU A 281 -4.90 12.44 -6.19
N ALA A 282 -5.82 13.35 -5.83
CA ALA A 282 -6.97 13.68 -6.66
C ALA A 282 -6.56 14.26 -8.03
N ASP A 283 -5.47 15.04 -8.07
CA ASP A 283 -4.90 15.52 -9.33
C ASP A 283 -4.21 14.38 -10.09
N ALA A 284 -3.46 13.51 -9.39
CA ALA A 284 -2.72 12.39 -9.99
C ALA A 284 -3.60 11.37 -10.72
N VAL A 285 -4.82 11.13 -10.23
CA VAL A 285 -5.65 10.02 -10.73
C VAL A 285 -6.31 10.31 -12.08
N ARG A 286 -6.32 11.57 -12.53
CA ARG A 286 -7.14 12.00 -13.66
C ARG A 286 -6.72 11.41 -15.00
N GLU A 287 -5.41 11.40 -15.29
CA GLU A 287 -4.85 10.92 -16.56
C GLU A 287 -4.69 9.39 -16.60
N PRO A 288 -4.18 8.73 -15.54
CA PRO A 288 -4.01 7.28 -15.55
C PRO A 288 -5.34 6.50 -15.57
N VAL A 289 -6.41 7.08 -15.00
CA VAL A 289 -7.71 6.42 -14.88
C VAL A 289 -8.75 7.16 -15.70
N ASP A 290 -8.75 6.89 -17.00
CA ASP A 290 -9.71 7.43 -17.95
C ASP A 290 -10.69 6.38 -18.47
N VAL A 291 -11.87 6.84 -18.89
CA VAL A 291 -12.97 6.01 -19.43
C VAL A 291 -12.46 5.09 -20.53
N GLY A 292 -11.70 5.62 -21.49
CA GLY A 292 -11.24 4.85 -22.66
C GLY A 292 -10.20 3.77 -22.33
N ARG A 293 -9.58 3.83 -21.15
CA ARG A 293 -8.63 2.79 -20.68
C ARG A 293 -9.31 1.74 -19.80
N LEU A 294 -10.35 2.16 -19.07
CA LEU A 294 -10.99 1.34 -18.06
C LEU A 294 -12.17 0.55 -18.61
N LEU A 295 -12.94 1.15 -19.54
CA LEU A 295 -14.16 0.56 -20.09
C LEU A 295 -13.96 0.12 -21.54
N PRO A 296 -14.30 -1.13 -21.90
CA PRO A 296 -14.34 -1.58 -23.27
C PRO A 296 -15.32 -0.73 -24.10
N GLY A 297 -14.92 -0.36 -25.32
CA GLY A 297 -15.74 0.46 -26.22
C GLY A 297 -16.56 -0.38 -27.21
N GLY A 298 -17.84 -0.02 -27.40
CA GLY A 298 -18.72 -0.69 -28.37
C GLY A 298 -18.89 -2.18 -28.06
N ASP A 299 -18.63 -3.03 -29.04
CA ASP A 299 -18.70 -4.50 -28.91
C ASP A 299 -17.37 -5.15 -28.47
N GLN A 300 -16.40 -4.36 -27.99
CA GLN A 300 -15.11 -4.87 -27.55
C GLN A 300 -15.23 -5.69 -26.26
N GLN A 301 -14.57 -6.85 -26.23
CA GLN A 301 -14.46 -7.65 -25.01
C GLN A 301 -13.44 -7.04 -24.03
N ALA A 302 -13.69 -7.20 -22.72
CA ALA A 302 -12.73 -6.85 -21.68
C ALA A 302 -11.39 -7.55 -21.88
N THR A 303 -10.29 -6.83 -21.61
CA THR A 303 -8.91 -7.30 -21.75
C THR A 303 -8.16 -7.18 -20.42
N GLU A 304 -6.95 -7.74 -20.34
CA GLU A 304 -6.09 -7.62 -19.15
C GLU A 304 -5.74 -6.16 -18.80
N ASP A 305 -5.65 -5.28 -19.80
CA ASP A 305 -5.36 -3.86 -19.61
C ASP A 305 -6.53 -3.13 -18.93
N HIS A 306 -7.77 -3.46 -19.32
CA HIS A 306 -8.97 -2.96 -18.65
C HIS A 306 -8.98 -3.40 -17.18
N GLY A 307 -8.63 -4.65 -16.90
CA GLY A 307 -8.49 -5.16 -15.54
C GLY A 307 -7.38 -4.46 -14.74
N ALA A 308 -6.23 -4.19 -15.36
CA ALA A 308 -5.14 -3.45 -14.72
C ALA A 308 -5.54 -2.00 -14.38
N CYS A 309 -6.22 -1.32 -15.30
CA CYS A 309 -6.75 0.03 -15.07
C CYS A 309 -7.84 0.01 -13.98
N LEU A 310 -8.72 -1.00 -13.97
CA LEU A 310 -9.70 -1.20 -12.90
C LEU A 310 -9.02 -1.36 -11.54
N LEU A 311 -7.96 -2.16 -11.44
CA LEU A 311 -7.20 -2.35 -10.20
C LEU A 311 -6.62 -1.02 -9.68
N LEU A 312 -6.05 -0.21 -10.56
CA LEU A 312 -5.54 1.13 -10.23
C LEU A 312 -6.66 2.07 -9.78
N CYS A 313 -7.84 1.99 -10.43
CA CYS A 313 -9.04 2.75 -10.09
C CYS A 313 -9.55 2.41 -8.68
N VAL A 314 -9.76 1.13 -8.37
CA VAL A 314 -10.28 0.70 -7.06
C VAL A 314 -9.28 0.95 -5.93
N ALA A 315 -7.98 0.79 -6.18
CA ALA A 315 -6.95 1.11 -5.19
C ALA A 315 -6.94 2.62 -4.88
N SER A 316 -7.05 3.47 -5.91
CA SER A 316 -7.13 4.93 -5.74
C SER A 316 -8.40 5.34 -5.00
N GLN A 317 -9.53 4.72 -5.32
CA GLN A 317 -10.80 4.92 -4.62
C GLN A 317 -10.66 4.59 -3.12
N GLN A 318 -10.06 3.44 -2.79
CA GLN A 318 -9.86 3.00 -1.41
C GLN A 318 -9.00 3.99 -0.61
N VAL A 319 -7.89 4.47 -1.18
CA VAL A 319 -7.01 5.44 -0.50
C VAL A 319 -7.72 6.78 -0.27
N LEU A 320 -8.45 7.30 -1.26
CA LEU A 320 -9.24 8.53 -1.10
C LEU A 320 -10.31 8.37 -0.01
N ASN A 321 -11.03 7.24 0.01
CA ASN A 321 -12.02 6.94 1.03
C ASN A 321 -11.40 6.90 2.44
N ASN A 322 -10.29 6.19 2.60
CA ASN A 322 -9.61 6.07 3.89
C ASN A 322 -9.07 7.42 4.39
N GLY A 323 -8.47 8.22 3.52
CA GLY A 323 -7.99 9.55 3.91
C GLY A 323 -9.11 10.53 4.25
N LEU A 324 -10.22 10.52 3.51
CA LEU A 324 -11.41 11.31 3.87
C LEU A 324 -11.99 10.87 5.23
N ALA A 325 -12.05 9.57 5.48
CA ALA A 325 -12.49 9.01 6.76
C ALA A 325 -11.58 9.44 7.93
N LEU A 326 -10.25 9.43 7.74
CA LEU A 326 -9.29 9.94 8.74
C LEU A 326 -9.53 11.42 9.09
N LEU A 327 -9.92 12.22 8.10
CA LEU A 327 -10.27 13.62 8.28
C LEU A 327 -11.71 13.83 8.77
N ARG A 328 -12.46 12.75 9.01
CA ARG A 328 -13.88 12.74 9.40
C ARG A 328 -14.74 13.48 8.36
N LEU A 329 -14.53 13.20 7.08
CA LEU A 329 -15.24 13.75 5.95
C LEU A 329 -15.91 12.64 5.14
N SER A 330 -16.98 12.99 4.44
CA SER A 330 -17.68 12.08 3.56
C SER A 330 -16.92 11.83 2.26
N ALA A 331 -16.95 10.57 1.81
CA ALA A 331 -16.47 10.11 0.52
C ALA A 331 -17.67 9.67 -0.33
N PRO A 332 -18.38 10.62 -0.97
CA PRO A 332 -19.58 10.28 -1.74
C PRO A 332 -19.23 9.41 -2.94
N GLU A 333 -20.05 8.39 -3.21
CA GLU A 333 -19.91 7.54 -4.40
C GLU A 333 -20.61 8.11 -5.65
N ARG A 334 -21.41 9.17 -5.48
CA ARG A 334 -22.17 9.89 -6.49
C ARG A 334 -22.26 11.36 -6.11
N MET A 335 -22.02 12.26 -7.06
CA MET A 335 -22.08 13.72 -6.88
C MET A 335 -22.81 14.38 -8.04
#